data_AF-A0A8I1KRQ6-F1
#
_entry.id   AF-A0A8I1KRQ6-F1
#
_cell.length_a   1.000
_cell.length_b   1.000
_cell.length_c   1.000
_cell.angle_alpha   90.00
_cell.angle_beta   90.00
_cell.angle_gamma   90.00
#
_symmetry.space_group_name_H-M   'P 1'
#
loop_
_entity.id
_entity.type
_entity.pdbx_description
1 polymer ?
#
loop_
_entity_poly.entity_id
_entity_poly.type
_entity_poly.pdbx_seq_one_letter_code
_entity_poly.pdbx_strand_id
1 'polypeptide(L)'
;MLDAVLAPSRNRLQLLFRLVAAVVLVLPGDWPVPRTVALAIVVAGALLAQVRSSYGHDGADQMCLIVAGGLLVGRVFSAPEPALWFIACQAGLAYATAGLKKLASPVWRSGAALPGVMSTTIYGQERAYQLVAQRPWLARLGCFTVISFESTFPLALLGSPPLTLLLLGTGFCFHVSNALTMRLNTFFWAFVATYPAIVFVAFTW
;
A
#
# COMPACT_ATOMS: atom_id res chain seq x y z
N MET A 1 6.57 11.21 30.04
CA MET A 1 7.00 11.54 28.64
C MET A 1 6.00 11.05 27.60
N LEU A 2 5.49 9.82 27.69
CA LEU A 2 4.47 9.27 26.78
C LEU A 2 3.13 10.03 26.82
N ASP A 3 2.65 10.45 27.99
CA ASP A 3 1.37 11.19 28.12
C ASP A 3 1.38 12.54 27.36
N ALA A 4 2.55 13.18 27.37
CA ALA A 4 2.77 14.44 26.68
C ALA A 4 2.70 14.24 25.17
N VAL A 5 3.25 13.14 24.65
CA VAL A 5 3.10 12.76 23.24
C VAL A 5 1.64 12.46 22.95
N LEU A 6 0.96 11.64 23.76
CA LEU A 6 -0.42 11.15 23.53
C LEU A 6 -1.52 12.23 23.58
N ALA A 7 -1.22 13.45 24.01
CA ALA A 7 -2.17 14.56 24.07
C ALA A 7 -2.86 14.88 22.71
N PRO A 8 -4.18 15.14 22.67
CA PRO A 8 -4.92 15.41 21.43
C PRO A 8 -4.45 16.64 20.66
N SER A 9 -4.03 17.71 21.35
CA SER A 9 -3.49 18.93 20.73
C SER A 9 -2.19 18.67 19.96
N ARG A 10 -1.32 17.82 20.50
CA ARG A 10 -0.07 17.43 19.83
C ARG A 10 -0.31 16.50 18.64
N ASN A 11 -1.37 15.69 18.66
CA ASN A 11 -1.77 14.91 17.49
C ASN A 11 -2.22 15.82 16.33
N ARG A 12 -3.06 16.83 16.61
CA ARG A 12 -3.49 17.80 15.58
C ARG A 12 -2.29 18.54 14.97
N LEU A 13 -1.33 18.92 15.81
CA LEU A 13 -0.11 19.58 15.35
C LEU A 13 0.75 18.66 14.46
N GLN A 14 0.92 17.39 14.85
CA GLN A 14 1.59 16.38 14.02
C GLN A 14 0.89 16.22 12.67
N LEU A 15 -0.43 16.10 12.66
CA LEU A 15 -1.21 15.97 11.42
C LEU A 15 -1.07 17.21 10.53
N LEU A 16 -1.06 18.41 11.11
CA LEU A 16 -0.82 19.65 10.39
C LEU A 16 0.58 19.66 9.76
N PHE A 17 1.63 19.28 10.50
CA PHE A 17 2.98 19.20 9.94
C PHE A 17 3.07 18.18 8.81
N ARG A 18 2.42 17.02 8.94
CA ARG A 18 2.35 16.01 7.86
C ARG A 18 1.61 16.54 6.63
N LEU A 19 0.52 17.29 6.83
CA LEU A 19 -0.23 17.91 5.73
C LEU A 19 0.61 18.94 4.98
N VAL A 20 1.29 19.84 5.70
CA VAL A 20 2.20 20.82 5.09
C VAL A 20 3.34 20.14 4.35
N ALA A 21 3.94 19.11 4.94
CA ALA A 21 4.99 18.32 4.30
C ALA A 21 4.48 17.65 3.00
N ALA A 22 3.29 17.06 3.02
CA ALA A 22 2.68 16.45 1.83
C ALA A 22 2.45 17.50 0.72
N VAL A 23 2.00 18.71 1.06
CA VAL A 23 1.86 19.81 0.10
C VAL A 23 3.21 20.16 -0.51
N VAL A 24 4.27 20.32 0.29
CA VAL A 24 5.64 20.62 -0.19
C VAL A 24 6.14 19.54 -1.18
N LEU A 25 5.80 18.27 -0.95
CA LEU A 25 6.22 17.17 -1.82
C LEU A 25 5.49 17.14 -3.17
N VAL A 26 4.25 17.62 -3.23
CA VAL A 26 3.42 17.62 -4.45
C VAL A 26 3.61 18.89 -5.28
N LEU A 27 3.98 20.01 -4.65
CA LEU A 27 4.17 21.26 -5.36
C LEU A 27 5.31 21.17 -6.40
N PRO A 28 5.10 21.77 -7.59
CA PRO A 28 6.15 21.84 -8.60
C PRO A 28 7.27 22.76 -8.09
N GLY A 29 8.52 22.33 -8.28
CA GLY A 29 9.70 23.08 -7.87
C GLY A 29 10.88 22.19 -7.51
N ASP A 30 12.09 22.64 -7.84
CA ASP A 30 13.33 21.93 -7.48
C ASP A 30 13.88 22.44 -6.15
N TRP A 31 13.25 22.00 -5.06
CA TRP A 31 13.60 22.39 -3.69
C TRP A 31 14.17 21.19 -2.93
N PRO A 32 15.45 20.83 -3.13
CA PRO A 32 16.01 19.60 -2.60
C PRO A 32 15.97 19.54 -1.07
N VAL A 33 16.34 20.63 -0.39
CA VAL A 33 16.36 20.69 1.08
C VAL A 33 14.93 20.64 1.66
N PRO A 34 13.97 21.51 1.25
CA PRO A 34 12.59 21.41 1.73
C PRO A 34 11.94 20.05 1.50
N ARG A 35 12.20 19.40 0.36
CA ARG A 35 11.66 18.06 0.06
C ARG A 35 12.24 16.98 0.97
N THR A 36 13.54 17.01 1.25
CA THR A 36 14.16 16.08 2.21
C THR A 36 13.60 16.28 3.61
N VAL A 37 13.44 17.53 4.07
CA VAL A 37 12.82 17.83 5.37
C VAL A 37 11.36 17.37 5.41
N ALA A 38 10.59 17.61 4.35
CA ALA A 38 9.21 17.16 4.24
C ALA A 38 9.09 15.62 4.32
N LEU A 39 9.96 14.88 3.61
CA LEU A 39 10.02 13.42 3.73
C LEU A 39 10.35 12.97 5.16
N ALA A 40 11.32 13.61 5.82
CA ALA A 40 11.66 13.30 7.21
C ALA A 40 10.47 13.53 8.16
N ILE A 41 9.71 14.61 7.96
CA ILE A 41 8.47 14.89 8.72
C ILE A 41 7.42 13.81 8.48
N VAL A 42 7.24 13.36 7.24
CA VAL A 42 6.29 12.29 6.91
C VAL A 42 6.69 10.97 7.58
N VAL A 43 7.97 10.58 7.51
CA VAL A 43 8.50 9.36 8.11
C VAL A 43 8.36 9.40 9.65
N ALA A 44 8.85 10.48 10.28
CA ALA A 44 8.74 10.64 11.73
C ALA A 44 7.27 10.66 12.17
N GLY A 45 6.40 11.32 11.40
CA GLY A 45 4.97 11.36 11.64
C GLY A 45 4.30 10.00 11.50
N ALA A 46 4.73 9.14 10.57
CA ALA A 46 4.21 7.78 10.42
C ALA A 46 4.67 6.86 11.57
N LEU A 47 5.94 6.93 11.96
CA LEU A 47 6.47 6.20 13.11
C LEU A 47 5.78 6.62 14.41
N LEU A 48 5.56 7.93 14.60
CA LEU A 48 4.86 8.43 15.77
C LEU A 48 3.39 7.96 15.80
N ALA A 49 2.72 7.91 14.63
CA ALA A 49 1.35 7.39 14.56
C ALA A 49 1.28 5.92 14.99
N GLN A 50 2.25 5.10 14.60
CA GLN A 50 2.37 3.70 15.02
C GLN A 50 2.53 3.56 16.54
N VAL A 51 3.35 4.40 17.18
CA VAL A 51 3.51 4.35 18.65
C VAL A 51 2.25 4.79 19.40
N ARG A 52 1.46 5.70 18.82
CA ARG A 52 0.31 6.33 19.50
C ARG A 52 -0.99 5.55 19.37
N SER A 53 -1.15 4.77 18.32
CA SER A 53 -2.41 4.11 18.01
C SER A 53 -2.19 2.60 17.97
N SER A 54 -3.05 1.84 18.65
CA SER A 54 -3.11 0.38 18.48
C SER A 54 -3.75 -0.02 17.14
N TYR A 55 -4.38 0.93 16.44
CA TYR A 55 -4.96 0.77 15.11
C TYR A 55 -4.02 1.36 14.04
N GLY A 56 -3.96 0.77 12.84
CA GLY A 56 -3.10 1.26 11.76
C GLY A 56 -1.67 0.72 11.82
N HIS A 57 -1.54 -0.60 11.88
CA HIS A 57 -0.27 -1.33 11.77
C HIS A 57 -0.33 -2.37 10.65
N ASP A 58 -1.22 -2.14 9.69
CA ASP A 58 -1.43 -3.07 8.60
C ASP A 58 -0.41 -2.86 7.48
N GLY A 59 -0.55 -3.63 6.40
CA GLY A 59 0.35 -3.54 5.25
C GLY A 59 0.39 -2.17 4.58
N ALA A 60 -0.67 -1.35 4.67
CA ALA A 60 -0.68 -0.02 4.08
C ALA A 60 0.20 0.96 4.85
N ASP A 61 0.19 0.89 6.19
CA ASP A 61 1.05 1.74 7.03
C ASP A 61 2.53 1.37 6.86
N GLN A 62 2.81 0.06 6.80
CA GLN A 62 4.16 -0.45 6.52
C GLN A 62 4.65 -0.02 5.13
N MET A 63 3.81 -0.14 4.10
CA MET A 63 4.18 0.26 2.73
C MET A 63 4.35 1.77 2.60
N CYS A 64 3.52 2.59 3.27
CA CYS A 64 3.72 4.04 3.34
C CYS A 64 5.11 4.40 3.93
N LEU A 65 5.52 3.69 4.99
CA LEU A 65 6.82 3.90 5.62
C LEU A 65 7.97 3.44 4.70
N ILE A 66 7.81 2.32 4.00
CA ILE A 66 8.77 1.82 3.00
C ILE A 66 8.98 2.85 1.89
N VAL A 67 7.90 3.39 1.33
CA VAL A 67 7.98 4.41 0.26
C VAL A 67 8.63 5.69 0.76
N ALA A 68 8.10 6.29 1.84
CA ALA A 68 8.61 7.56 2.35
C ALA A 68 10.06 7.44 2.89
N GLY A 69 10.35 6.34 3.58
CA GLY A 69 11.68 6.04 4.13
C GLY A 69 12.69 5.74 3.03
N GLY A 70 12.33 4.94 2.04
CA GLY A 70 13.18 4.66 0.87
C GLY A 70 13.54 5.94 0.12
N LEU A 71 12.54 6.80 -0.16
CA LEU A 71 12.78 8.10 -0.79
C LEU A 71 13.66 9.03 0.07
N LEU A 72 13.44 9.06 1.38
CA LEU A 72 14.26 9.86 2.29
C LEU A 72 15.73 9.44 2.25
N VAL A 73 16.00 8.14 2.39
CA VAL A 73 17.36 7.56 2.30
C VAL A 73 17.96 7.87 0.92
N GLY A 74 17.21 7.65 -0.16
CA GLY A 74 17.66 7.97 -1.51
C GLY A 74 18.05 9.44 -1.68
N ARG A 75 17.34 10.39 -1.06
CA ARG A 75 17.73 11.81 -1.11
C ARG A 75 18.93 12.12 -0.22
N VAL A 76 19.00 11.60 1.00
CA VAL A 76 20.10 11.86 1.94
C VAL A 76 21.44 11.38 1.40
N PHE A 77 21.45 10.20 0.77
CA PHE A 77 22.66 9.59 0.22
C PHE A 77 22.86 9.87 -1.28
N SER A 78 22.02 10.72 -1.89
CA SER A 78 22.06 10.99 -3.34
C SER A 78 22.02 9.72 -4.20
N ALA A 79 21.23 8.73 -3.77
CA ALA A 79 21.09 7.40 -4.37
C ALA A 79 19.63 7.14 -4.81
N PRO A 80 19.12 7.86 -5.84
CA PRO A 80 17.74 7.73 -6.27
C PRO A 80 17.43 6.35 -6.86
N GLU A 81 18.32 5.77 -7.69
CA GLU A 81 18.04 4.49 -8.32
C GLU A 81 17.96 3.34 -7.31
N PRO A 82 18.91 3.17 -6.37
CA PRO A 82 18.78 2.14 -5.33
C PRO A 82 17.52 2.29 -4.48
N ALA A 83 17.07 3.52 -4.22
CA ALA A 83 15.82 3.76 -3.50
C ALA A 83 14.59 3.31 -4.30
N LEU A 84 14.55 3.55 -5.62
CA LEU A 84 13.48 3.07 -6.48
C LEU A 84 13.49 1.55 -6.61
N TRP A 85 14.66 0.93 -6.77
CA TRP A 85 14.81 -0.53 -6.74
C TRP A 85 14.31 -1.12 -5.42
N PHE A 86 14.68 -0.52 -4.29
CA PHE A 86 14.18 -0.95 -2.98
C PHE A 86 12.65 -0.92 -2.91
N ILE A 87 12.02 0.19 -3.32
CA ILE A 87 10.55 0.33 -3.28
C ILE A 87 9.87 -0.69 -4.21
N ALA A 88 10.36 -0.85 -5.44
CA ALA A 88 9.79 -1.78 -6.41
C ALA A 88 9.90 -3.25 -5.92
N CYS A 89 11.06 -3.64 -5.40
CA CYS A 89 11.26 -4.97 -4.83
C CYS A 89 10.39 -5.22 -3.59
N GLN A 90 10.22 -4.22 -2.72
CA GLN A 90 9.32 -4.33 -1.57
C GLN A 90 7.86 -4.48 -2.00
N ALA A 91 7.41 -3.78 -3.04
CA ALA A 91 6.07 -3.96 -3.60
C ALA A 91 5.90 -5.39 -4.14
N GLY A 92 6.85 -5.87 -4.96
CA GLY A 92 6.85 -7.24 -5.48
C GLY A 92 6.79 -8.30 -4.38
N LEU A 93 7.63 -8.14 -3.35
CA LEU A 93 7.67 -9.03 -2.19
C LEU A 93 6.34 -9.01 -1.42
N ALA A 94 5.76 -7.83 -1.19
CA ALA A 94 4.50 -7.69 -0.47
C ALA A 94 3.36 -8.41 -1.19
N TYR A 95 3.24 -8.23 -2.52
CA TYR A 95 2.25 -8.96 -3.31
C TYR A 95 2.53 -10.48 -3.31
N ALA A 96 3.77 -10.91 -3.57
CA ALA A 96 4.12 -12.32 -3.62
C ALA A 96 3.81 -13.04 -2.31
N THR A 97 4.24 -12.47 -1.18
CA THR A 97 4.01 -13.06 0.15
C THR A 97 2.53 -13.11 0.49
N ALA A 98 1.76 -12.08 0.13
CA ALA A 98 0.31 -12.08 0.29
C ALA A 98 -0.36 -13.17 -0.56
N GLY A 99 -0.01 -13.27 -1.85
CA GLY A 99 -0.57 -14.24 -2.78
C GLY A 99 -0.26 -15.67 -2.40
N LEU A 100 1.01 -15.96 -2.08
CA LEU A 100 1.45 -17.29 -1.66
C LEU A 100 0.82 -17.72 -0.33
N LYS A 101 0.68 -16.80 0.63
CA LYS A 101 -0.02 -17.09 1.90
C LYS A 101 -1.51 -17.41 1.65
N LYS A 102 -2.16 -16.70 0.73
CA LYS A 102 -3.54 -16.98 0.33
C LYS A 102 -3.65 -18.31 -0.41
N LEU A 103 -2.71 -18.64 -1.30
CA LEU A 103 -2.66 -19.93 -1.98
C LEU A 103 -2.52 -21.09 -0.98
N ALA A 104 -1.66 -20.96 0.02
CA ALA A 104 -1.49 -21.98 1.06
C ALA A 104 -2.75 -22.15 1.93
N SER A 105 -3.52 -21.09 2.15
CA SER A 105 -4.69 -21.09 3.03
C SER A 105 -5.88 -21.89 2.46
N PRO A 106 -6.37 -22.92 3.16
CA PRO A 106 -7.58 -23.65 2.76
C PRO A 106 -8.83 -22.76 2.66
N VAL A 107 -8.92 -21.71 3.49
CA VAL A 107 -10.06 -20.76 3.52
C VAL A 107 -10.12 -19.91 2.25
N TRP A 108 -8.96 -19.51 1.73
CA TRP A 108 -8.88 -18.79 0.45
C TRP A 108 -9.14 -19.73 -0.72
N ARG A 109 -8.56 -20.94 -0.71
CA ARG A 109 -8.78 -21.94 -1.77
C ARG A 109 -10.22 -22.47 -1.83
N SER A 110 -10.96 -22.44 -0.73
CA SER A 110 -12.38 -22.83 -0.74
C SER A 110 -13.29 -21.73 -1.29
N GLY A 111 -12.83 -20.47 -1.33
CA GLY A 111 -13.65 -19.31 -1.69
C GLY A 111 -14.32 -18.62 -0.50
N ALA A 112 -14.14 -19.15 0.73
CA ALA A 112 -14.80 -18.64 1.92
C ALA A 112 -14.20 -17.32 2.47
N ALA A 113 -12.98 -16.96 2.05
CA ALA A 113 -12.28 -15.78 2.55
C ALA A 113 -13.00 -14.46 2.24
N LEU A 114 -13.42 -14.23 0.99
CA LEU A 114 -14.05 -12.98 0.59
C LEU A 114 -15.38 -12.70 1.32
N PRO A 115 -16.33 -13.66 1.40
CA PRO A 115 -17.52 -13.48 2.25
C PRO A 115 -17.17 -13.23 3.72
N GLY A 116 -16.13 -13.89 4.24
CA GLY A 116 -15.65 -13.70 5.60
C GLY A 116 -15.17 -12.27 5.87
N VAL A 117 -14.38 -11.69 4.97
CA VAL A 117 -13.90 -10.30 5.10
C VAL A 117 -15.06 -9.32 4.93
N MET A 118 -15.92 -9.53 3.93
CA MET A 118 -17.02 -8.63 3.60
C MET A 118 -18.17 -8.65 4.63
N SER A 119 -18.24 -9.67 5.49
CA SER A 119 -19.21 -9.75 6.59
C SER A 119 -18.74 -9.08 7.88
N THR A 120 -17.50 -8.58 7.93
CA THR A 120 -17.00 -7.88 9.12
C THR A 120 -17.63 -6.49 9.27
N THR A 121 -17.83 -6.05 10.50
CA THR A 121 -18.44 -4.73 10.79
C THR A 121 -17.54 -3.55 10.42
N ILE A 122 -16.22 -3.75 10.44
CA ILE A 122 -15.23 -2.70 10.18
C ILE A 122 -15.01 -2.51 8.68
N TYR A 123 -14.87 -3.61 7.94
CA TYR A 123 -14.48 -3.59 6.53
C TYR A 123 -15.64 -3.90 5.58
N GLY A 124 -16.72 -4.52 6.05
CA GLY A 124 -17.80 -5.04 5.21
C GLY A 124 -18.62 -3.99 4.46
N GLN A 125 -19.07 -4.37 3.27
CA GLN A 125 -20.12 -3.70 2.51
C GLN A 125 -21.25 -4.69 2.26
N GLU A 126 -22.44 -4.39 2.80
CA GLU A 126 -23.60 -5.29 2.79
C GLU A 126 -23.94 -5.85 1.40
N ARG A 127 -23.94 -4.99 0.37
CA ARG A 127 -24.25 -5.42 -1.00
C ARG A 127 -23.20 -6.36 -1.59
N ALA A 128 -21.92 -6.09 -1.34
CA ALA A 128 -20.83 -6.94 -1.80
C ALA A 128 -20.87 -8.30 -1.09
N TYR A 129 -21.10 -8.29 0.23
CA TYR A 129 -21.29 -9.50 1.02
C TYR A 129 -22.45 -10.34 0.49
N GLN A 130 -23.64 -9.75 0.30
CA GLN A 130 -24.81 -10.47 -0.21
C GLN A 130 -24.55 -11.12 -1.57
N LEU A 131 -23.87 -10.41 -2.48
CA LEU A 131 -23.53 -10.93 -3.81
C LEU A 131 -22.67 -12.21 -3.73
N VAL A 132 -21.61 -12.18 -2.92
CA VAL A 132 -20.67 -13.32 -2.81
C VAL A 132 -21.22 -14.44 -1.92
N ALA A 133 -22.03 -14.10 -0.92
CA ALA A 133 -22.67 -15.08 -0.03
C ALA A 133 -23.76 -15.88 -0.75
N GLN A 134 -24.54 -15.24 -1.63
CA GLN A 134 -25.59 -15.90 -2.40
C GLN A 134 -25.04 -16.72 -3.59
N ARG A 135 -23.79 -16.48 -4.00
CA ARG A 135 -23.17 -17.11 -5.18
C ARG A 135 -21.76 -17.62 -4.85
N PRO A 136 -21.62 -18.81 -4.24
CA PRO A 136 -20.33 -19.36 -3.81
C PRO A 136 -19.29 -19.48 -4.94
N TRP A 137 -19.74 -19.70 -6.17
CA TRP A 137 -18.84 -19.76 -7.33
C TRP A 137 -18.19 -18.40 -7.64
N LEU A 138 -18.90 -17.28 -7.45
CA LEU A 138 -18.34 -15.92 -7.58
C LEU A 138 -17.31 -15.66 -6.48
N ALA A 139 -17.61 -16.07 -5.25
CA ALA A 139 -16.68 -15.95 -4.12
C ALA A 139 -15.37 -16.72 -4.39
N ARG A 140 -15.49 -17.95 -4.91
CA ARG A 140 -14.35 -18.77 -5.30
C ARG A 140 -13.56 -18.15 -6.45
N LEU A 141 -14.24 -17.71 -7.51
CA LEU A 141 -13.59 -17.02 -8.63
C LEU A 141 -12.81 -15.80 -8.15
N GLY A 142 -13.43 -14.93 -7.35
CA GLY A 142 -12.78 -13.75 -6.78
C GLY A 142 -11.56 -14.11 -5.93
N CYS A 143 -11.65 -15.14 -5.08
CA CYS A 143 -10.50 -15.60 -4.29
C CYS A 143 -9.33 -16.05 -5.18
N PHE A 144 -9.60 -16.84 -6.22
CA PHE A 144 -8.54 -17.29 -7.14
C PHE A 144 -8.01 -16.16 -8.01
N THR A 145 -8.82 -15.19 -8.43
CA THR A 145 -8.35 -13.98 -9.11
C THR A 145 -7.34 -13.23 -8.25
N VAL A 146 -7.64 -13.02 -6.96
CA VAL A 146 -6.72 -12.36 -6.02
C VAL A 146 -5.45 -13.18 -5.82
N ILE A 147 -5.57 -14.48 -5.56
CA ILE A 147 -4.41 -15.37 -5.39
C ILE A 147 -3.49 -15.31 -6.62
N SER A 148 -4.04 -15.50 -7.81
CA SER A 148 -3.28 -15.50 -9.06
C SER A 148 -2.60 -14.16 -9.29
N PHE A 149 -3.34 -13.06 -9.19
CA PHE A 149 -2.79 -11.72 -9.39
C PHE A 149 -1.65 -11.40 -8.41
N GLU A 150 -1.86 -11.56 -7.10
CA GLU A 150 -0.84 -11.23 -6.11
C GLU A 150 0.40 -12.13 -6.23
N SER A 151 0.21 -13.42 -6.54
CA SER A 151 1.32 -14.36 -6.71
C SER A 151 2.15 -14.08 -7.96
N THR A 152 1.54 -13.56 -9.03
CA THR A 152 2.23 -13.26 -10.29
C THR A 152 2.68 -11.81 -10.41
N PHE A 153 2.30 -10.92 -9.47
CA PHE A 153 2.69 -9.51 -9.51
C PHE A 153 4.21 -9.26 -9.64
N PRO A 154 5.12 -10.04 -9.02
CA PRO A 154 6.57 -9.83 -9.20
C PRO A 154 7.03 -9.86 -10.66
N LEU A 155 6.27 -10.51 -11.55
CA LEU A 155 6.56 -10.53 -12.99
C LEU A 155 6.50 -9.12 -13.62
N ALA A 156 5.86 -8.14 -12.95
CA ALA A 156 5.87 -6.74 -13.37
C ALA A 156 7.30 -6.13 -13.42
N LEU A 157 8.26 -6.75 -12.72
CA LEU A 157 9.66 -6.32 -12.68
C LEU A 157 10.54 -6.94 -13.78
N LEU A 158 10.00 -7.83 -14.63
CA LEU A 158 10.77 -8.53 -15.67
C LEU A 158 11.03 -7.70 -16.95
N GLY A 159 10.56 -6.45 -16.97
CA GLY A 159 10.86 -5.51 -18.06
C GLY A 159 10.07 -5.68 -19.36
N SER A 160 8.95 -6.40 -19.34
CA SER A 160 8.01 -6.47 -20.47
C SER A 160 6.94 -5.38 -20.34
N PRO A 161 6.92 -4.32 -21.18
CA PRO A 161 5.98 -3.20 -21.01
C PRO A 161 4.50 -3.60 -21.00
N PRO A 162 4.00 -4.46 -21.92
CA PRO A 162 2.61 -4.90 -21.87
C PRO A 162 2.27 -5.63 -20.58
N LEU A 163 3.17 -6.49 -20.09
CA LEU A 163 2.95 -7.28 -18.87
C LEU A 163 2.99 -6.38 -17.63
N THR A 164 3.97 -5.48 -17.52
CA THR A 164 4.08 -4.52 -16.42
C THR A 164 2.82 -3.64 -16.35
N LEU A 165 2.41 -3.04 -17.47
CA LEU A 165 1.22 -2.18 -17.50
C LEU A 165 -0.07 -2.94 -17.18
N LEU A 166 -0.20 -4.18 -17.66
CA LEU A 166 -1.34 -5.04 -17.32
C LEU A 166 -1.40 -5.32 -15.81
N LEU A 167 -0.28 -5.68 -15.18
CA LEU A 167 -0.21 -5.97 -13.75
C LEU A 167 -0.44 -4.72 -12.90
N LEU A 168 0.11 -3.57 -13.30
CA LEU A 168 -0.15 -2.29 -12.62
C LEU A 168 -1.62 -1.87 -12.74
N GLY A 169 -2.21 -1.98 -13.94
CA GLY A 169 -3.63 -1.71 -14.15
C GLY A 169 -4.53 -2.64 -13.33
N THR A 170 -4.19 -3.93 -13.30
CA THR A 170 -4.89 -4.91 -12.46
C THR A 170 -4.77 -4.58 -10.97
N GLY A 171 -3.57 -4.20 -10.52
CA GLY A 171 -3.33 -3.79 -9.14
C GLY A 171 -4.08 -2.52 -8.73
N PHE A 172 -4.19 -1.55 -9.64
CA PHE A 172 -5.00 -0.36 -9.43
C PHE A 172 -6.47 -0.73 -9.23
N CYS A 173 -7.03 -1.50 -10.16
CA CYS A 173 -8.42 -1.98 -10.09
C CYS A 173 -8.68 -2.83 -8.83
N PHE A 174 -7.72 -3.67 -8.44
CA PHE A 174 -7.78 -4.46 -7.21
C PHE A 174 -7.89 -3.57 -5.97
N HIS A 175 -7.02 -2.56 -5.86
CA HIS A 175 -7.05 -1.66 -4.70
C HIS A 175 -8.27 -0.74 -4.67
N VAL A 176 -8.75 -0.27 -5.84
CA VAL A 176 -10.04 0.43 -5.92
C VAL A 176 -11.17 -0.48 -5.46
N SER A 177 -11.18 -1.75 -5.90
CA SER A 177 -12.18 -2.73 -5.48
C SER A 177 -12.14 -2.96 -3.96
N ASN A 178 -10.97 -3.07 -3.37
CA ASN A 178 -10.80 -3.20 -1.92
C ASN A 178 -11.27 -1.94 -1.17
N ALA A 179 -10.98 -0.74 -1.68
CA ALA A 179 -11.46 0.50 -1.10
C ALA A 179 -13.00 0.58 -1.12
N LEU A 180 -13.64 0.20 -2.23
CA LEU A 180 -15.09 0.26 -2.38
C LEU A 180 -15.85 -0.84 -1.63
N THR A 181 -15.32 -2.07 -1.63
CA THR A 181 -16.02 -3.26 -1.10
C THR A 181 -15.57 -3.68 0.29
N MET A 182 -14.34 -3.32 0.68
CA MET A 182 -13.73 -3.67 1.97
C MET A 182 -13.32 -2.43 2.79
N ARG A 183 -13.58 -1.20 2.31
CA ARG A 183 -13.21 0.06 2.98
C ARG A 183 -11.70 0.22 3.27
N LEU A 184 -10.85 -0.53 2.56
CA LEU A 184 -9.39 -0.49 2.70
C LEU A 184 -8.78 0.68 1.92
N ASN A 185 -9.19 1.91 2.27
CA ASN A 185 -8.84 3.12 1.51
C ASN A 185 -7.34 3.44 1.53
N THR A 186 -6.64 3.13 2.63
CA THR A 186 -5.21 3.40 2.78
C THR A 186 -4.33 2.51 1.89
N PHE A 187 -4.77 1.27 1.63
CA PHE A 187 -4.07 0.34 0.74
C PHE A 187 -3.94 0.88 -0.68
N PHE A 188 -4.99 1.54 -1.19
CA PHE A 188 -4.94 2.16 -2.52
C PHE A 188 -3.79 3.15 -2.64
N TRP A 189 -3.71 4.12 -1.72
CA TRP A 189 -2.65 5.13 -1.76
C TRP A 189 -1.27 4.53 -1.52
N ALA A 190 -1.14 3.63 -0.55
CA ALA A 190 0.14 3.04 -0.16
C ALA A 190 0.78 2.23 -1.30
N PHE A 191 -0.01 1.41 -2.00
CA PHE A 191 0.51 0.56 -3.07
C PHE A 191 0.63 1.28 -4.41
N VAL A 192 -0.31 2.16 -4.78
CA VAL A 192 -0.20 2.94 -6.03
C VAL A 192 1.01 3.87 -5.99
N ALA A 193 1.40 4.37 -4.81
CA ALA A 193 2.62 5.16 -4.65
C ALA A 193 3.92 4.40 -5.03
N THR A 194 3.89 3.07 -5.10
CA THR A 194 5.04 2.25 -5.55
C THR A 194 5.19 2.19 -7.07
N TYR A 195 4.14 2.55 -7.83
CA TYR A 195 4.08 2.31 -9.27
C TYR A 195 5.16 3.06 -10.06
N PRO A 196 5.48 4.34 -9.76
CA PRO A 196 6.59 5.01 -10.44
C PRO A 196 7.93 4.27 -10.28
N ALA A 197 8.18 3.67 -9.11
CA ALA A 197 9.38 2.88 -8.87
C ALA A 197 9.38 1.57 -9.65
N ILE A 198 8.23 0.90 -9.75
CA ILE A 198 8.06 -0.31 -10.58
C ILE A 198 8.26 0.02 -12.06
N VAL A 199 7.70 1.13 -12.55
CA VAL A 199 7.87 1.59 -13.93
C VAL A 199 9.32 1.93 -14.23
N PHE A 200 10.01 2.63 -13.32
CA PHE A 200 11.45 2.88 -13.42
C PHE A 200 12.19 1.54 -13.56
N VAL A 201 12.04 0.66 -12.58
CA VAL A 201 12.69 -0.65 -12.59
C VAL A 201 12.32 -1.49 -13.80
N ALA A 202 11.11 -1.44 -14.34
CA ALA A 202 10.76 -2.25 -15.49
C ALA A 202 11.37 -1.71 -16.79
N PHE A 203 11.59 -0.39 -16.93
CA PHE A 203 11.88 0.23 -18.23
C PHE A 203 13.26 0.87 -18.34
N THR A 204 14.08 0.84 -17.29
CA THR A 204 15.39 1.53 -17.28
C THR A 204 16.61 0.62 -17.12
N TRP A 205 16.50 -0.69 -17.33
CA TRP A 205 17.65 -1.59 -17.44
C TRP A 205 17.70 -2.30 -18.79
#